data_AF-A0A502DQE7-F1
#
_entry.id   AF-A0A502DQE7-F1
#
_cell.length_a   1.000
_cell.length_b   1.000
_cell.length_c   1.000
_cell.angle_alpha   90.00
_cell.angle_beta   90.00
_cell.angle_gamma   90.00
#
_symmetry.space_group_name_H-M   'P 1'
#
loop_
_entity.id
_entity.type
_entity.pdbx_description
1 polymer ?
#
loop_
_entity_poly.entity_id
_entity_poly.type
_entity_poly.pdbx_seq_one_letter_code
_entity_poly.pdbx_strand_id
1 'polypeptide(L)' 'MDSNLHSPARQLIELRMAHADLDDAIDRLGGVVPSNELLLRRLKKRRLALRDQIARLERSTVPQEPA' A
#
# COMPACT_ATOMS: atom_id res chain seq x y z
N MET A 1 -28.56 1.61 9.25
CA MET A 1 -27.62 2.75 9.28
C MET A 1 -26.25 2.17 8.92
N ASP A 2 -25.99 1.96 7.63
CA ASP A 2 -24.90 1.07 7.19
C ASP A 2 -24.09 1.67 6.02
N SER A 3 -24.33 2.94 5.69
CA SER A 3 -23.95 3.51 4.40
C SER A 3 -22.54 4.11 4.34
N ASN A 4 -21.72 4.01 5.40
CA ASN A 4 -20.40 4.69 5.44
C ASN A 4 -19.20 3.76 5.73
N LEU A 5 -19.41 2.44 5.83
CA LEU A 5 -18.33 1.48 6.07
C LEU A 5 -17.37 1.33 4.88
N HIS A 6 -17.81 1.72 3.68
CA HIS A 6 -17.04 1.61 2.43
C HIS A 6 -16.62 2.98 1.87
N SER A 7 -16.39 3.97 2.75
CA SER A 7 -15.92 5.27 2.27
C SER A 7 -14.53 5.12 1.61
N PRO A 8 -14.27 5.85 0.51
CA PRO A 8 -12.96 5.83 -0.15
C PRO A 8 -11.85 6.27 0.81
N ALA A 9 -12.16 7.14 1.78
CA ALA A 9 -11.23 7.51 2.85
C ALA A 9 -10.82 6.32 3.72
N ARG A 10 -11.75 5.42 4.06
CA ARG A 10 -11.44 4.22 4.85
C ARG A 10 -10.59 3.22 4.06
N GLN A 11 -10.94 2.99 2.80
CA GLN A 11 -10.12 2.17 1.91
C GLN A 11 -8.70 2.73 1.76
N LEU A 12 -8.54 4.06 1.70
CA LEU A 12 -7.24 4.71 1.64
C LEU A 12 -6.41 4.46 2.91
N ILE A 13 -7.05 4.53 4.09
CA ILE A 13 -6.40 4.23 5.36
C ILE A 13 -5.93 2.78 5.40
N GLU A 14 -6.79 1.83 5.01
CA GLU A 14 -6.46 0.40 4.99
C GLU A 14 -5.30 0.10 4.04
N LEU A 15 -5.30 0.70 2.84
CA LEU A 15 -4.20 0.56 1.89
C LEU A 15 -2.89 1.13 2.41
N ARG A 16 -2.93 2.30 3.08
CA ARG A 16 -1.75 2.94 3.69
C ARG A 16 -1.20 2.11 4.85
N MET A 17 -2.06 1.56 5.69
CA MET A 17 -1.65 0.64 6.77
C MET A 17 -0.98 -0.61 6.19
N ALA A 18 -1.62 -1.28 5.23
CA ALA A 18 -1.05 -2.47 4.59
C ALA A 18 0.29 -2.17 3.88
N HIS A 19 0.47 -0.97 3.33
CA HIS A 19 1.73 -0.53 2.76
C HIS A 19 2.81 -0.38 3.83
N ALA A 20 2.50 0.28 4.95
CA ALA A 20 3.43 0.45 6.06
C ALA A 20 3.85 -0.90 6.67
N ASP A 21 2.91 -1.82 6.88
CA ASP A 21 3.20 -3.17 7.37
C ASP A 21 4.14 -3.93 6.40
N LEU A 22 3.95 -3.76 5.09
CA LEU A 22 4.84 -4.35 4.09
C LEU A 22 6.24 -3.72 4.09
N ASP A 23 6.36 -2.42 4.33
CA ASP A 23 7.65 -1.75 4.48
C ASP A 23 8.41 -2.31 5.69
N ASP A 24 7.77 -2.36 6.85
CA ASP A 24 8.36 -2.93 8.07
C ASP A 24 8.80 -4.39 7.87
N ALA A 25 7.99 -5.19 7.16
CA ALA A 25 8.35 -6.57 6.83
C ALA A 25 9.58 -6.63 5.91
N ILE A 26 9.65 -5.79 4.89
CA ILE A 26 10.80 -5.71 3.97
C ILE A 26 12.07 -5.32 4.72
N ASP A 27 12.00 -4.36 5.64
CA ASP A 27 13.14 -3.89 6.41
C ASP A 27 13.67 -4.97 7.36
N ARG A 28 12.77 -5.67 8.06
CA ARG A 28 13.13 -6.80 8.93
C ARG A 28 13.77 -7.95 8.15
N LEU A 29 13.27 -8.26 6.95
CA LEU A 29 13.81 -9.31 6.09
C LEU A 29 15.11 -8.90 5.40
N GLY A 30 15.31 -7.62 5.10
CA GLY A 30 16.51 -7.10 4.44
C GLY A 30 17.77 -7.22 5.32
N GLY A 31 17.61 -7.19 6.64
CA GLY A 31 18.71 -7.38 7.59
C GLY A 31 19.15 -8.84 7.78
N VAL A 32 18.40 -9.82 7.26
CA VAL A 32 18.66 -11.26 7.45
C VAL A 32 19.15 -11.88 6.14
N VAL A 33 20.47 -11.93 5.95
CA VAL A 33 21.14 -12.60 4.81
C VAL A 33 21.44 -14.07 5.16
N PRO A 34 21.31 -15.07 4.25
CA PRO A 34 21.04 -14.99 2.80
C PRO A 34 19.69 -15.58 2.36
N SER A 35 18.70 -15.72 3.25
CA SER A 35 17.76 -16.83 3.06
C SER A 35 16.62 -16.62 2.07
N ASN A 36 16.31 -15.41 1.56
CA ASN A 36 15.03 -15.27 0.86
C ASN A 36 14.89 -14.09 -0.13
N GLU A 37 15.83 -13.96 -1.06
CA GLU A 37 15.78 -12.92 -2.10
C GLU A 37 14.48 -12.97 -2.94
N LEU A 38 13.97 -14.17 -3.26
CA LEU A 38 12.70 -14.33 -3.96
C LEU A 38 11.51 -13.76 -3.17
N LEU A 39 11.48 -13.98 -1.84
CA LEU A 39 10.46 -13.42 -0.97
C LEU A 39 10.58 -11.90 -0.91
N LEU A 40 11.79 -11.37 -0.75
CA LEU A 40 12.04 -9.93 -0.75
C LEU A 40 11.56 -9.27 -2.06
N ARG A 41 11.86 -9.89 -3.20
CA ARG A 41 11.37 -9.43 -4.52
C ARG A 41 9.84 -9.44 -4.60
N ARG A 42 9.18 -10.49 -4.08
CA ARG A 42 7.71 -10.58 -4.02
C ARG A 42 7.10 -9.50 -3.13
N LEU A 43 7.67 -9.24 -1.96
CA LEU A 43 7.21 -8.22 -1.02
C LEU A 43 7.34 -6.82 -1.63
N LYS A 44 8.51 -6.49 -2.23
CA LYS A 44 8.71 -5.22 -2.93
C LYS A 44 7.70 -5.02 -4.06
N LYS A 45 7.37 -6.07 -4.82
CA LYS A 45 6.32 -6.02 -5.86
C LYS A 45 4.93 -5.75 -5.27
N ARG A 46 4.58 -6.40 -4.16
CA ARG A 46 3.31 -6.14 -3.45
C ARG A 46 3.24 -4.71 -2.92
N ARG A 47 4.32 -4.20 -2.33
CA ARG A 47 4.41 -2.81 -1.87
C ARG A 47 4.15 -1.82 -3.02
N LEU A 48 4.79 -2.04 -4.17
CA LEU A 48 4.56 -1.20 -5.36
C LEU A 48 3.09 -1.23 -5.80
N ALA A 49 2.46 -2.41 -5.83
CA ALA A 49 1.06 -2.54 -6.19
C ALA A 49 0.13 -1.78 -5.21
N LEU A 50 0.40 -1.83 -3.90
CA LEU A 50 -0.34 -1.05 -2.91
C LEU A 50 -0.14 0.45 -3.12
N ARG A 51 1.09 0.91 -3.37
CA ARG A 51 1.36 2.32 -3.68
C ARG A 51 0.58 2.80 -4.90
N ASP A 52 0.50 1.97 -5.95
CA ASP A 52 -0.25 2.31 -7.16
C ASP A 52 -1.77 2.32 -6.91
N GLN A 53 -2.28 1.46 -6.02
CA GLN A 53 -3.68 1.48 -5.59
C GLN A 53 -4.00 2.73 -4.76
N ILE A 54 -3.14 3.10 -3.81
CA ILE A 54 -3.22 4.34 -3.04
C ILE A 54 -3.31 5.53 -3.99
N ALA A 55 -2.34 5.64 -4.92
CA ALA A 55 -2.29 6.77 -5.85
C ALA A 55 -3.51 6.81 -6.80
N ARG A 56 -4.05 5.65 -7.21
CA ARG A 56 -5.29 5.58 -7.99
C ARG A 56 -6.49 6.07 -7.19
N LEU A 57 -6.62 5.64 -5.94
CA LEU A 57 -7.72 6.02 -5.05
C LEU A 57 -7.64 7.49 -4.68
N GLU A 58 -6.45 8.02 -4.39
CA GLU A 58 -6.22 9.45 -4.17
C GLU A 58 -6.66 10.27 -5.38
N ARG A 59 -6.26 9.87 -6.59
CA ARG A 59 -6.69 10.54 -7.84
C ARG A 59 -8.20 10.47 -8.09
N SER A 60 -8.88 9.42 -7.66
CA SER A 60 -10.34 9.34 -7.79
C SER A 60 -11.08 10.14 -6.73
N THR A 61 -10.44 10.47 -5.61
CA THR A 61 -11.05 11.19 -4.49
C THR A 61 -10.77 12.69 -4.54
N VAL A 62 -9.67 13.11 -5.18
CA VAL A 62 -9.33 14.52 -5.41
C VAL A 62 -9.80 14.91 -6.82
N PRO A 63 -10.75 15.84 -6.98
CA PRO A 63 -11.06 16.40 -8.29
C PRO A 63 -9.80 17.06 -8.83
N GLN A 64 -9.28 16.60 -9.97
CA GLN A 64 -8.11 17.25 -10.57
C GLN A 64 -8.53 18.62 -11.10
N GLU A 65 -8.14 19.71 -10.43
CA GLU A 65 -7.91 20.97 -11.12
C GLU A 65 -6.62 20.80 -11.95
N PRO A 66 -6.69 20.86 -13.29
CA PRO A 66 -5.49 20.88 -14.11
C PRO A 66 -4.81 22.24 -13.91
N ALA A 67 -3.54 22.21 -13.49
CA ALA A 67 -2.65 23.37 -13.49
C ALA A 67 -2.08 23.61 -14.90
#